data_AF-A0AAD6YZ83-F1
#
_entry.id   AF-A0AAD6YZ83-F1
#
_cell.length_a   1.000
_cell.length_b   1.000
_cell.length_c   1.000
_cell.angle_alpha   90.00
_cell.angle_beta   90.00
_cell.angle_gamma   90.00
#
_symmetry.space_group_name_H-M   'P 1'
#
loop_
_entity.id
_entity.type
_entity.pdbx_description
1 polymer ?
#
loop_
_entity_poly.entity_id
_entity_poly.type
_entity_poly.pdbx_seq_one_letter_code
_entity_poly.pdbx_strand_id
1 'polypeptide(L)'
;IAEFQAVVFITLCFSTGVAFAQSQEWGQCGGMGWTGATTCVSGTTCTVVNPFYSQCLPGTATTSTIATSTTTSSGSGSTSTTGLNIRLLPLGDSITFGVASSDGNGYRNSLHNLLSPGNTVNFIGSLKSGTMTDNDNEGHSGFTIAQIQTASTNAAALPARPNLVLLMAGTNDVFGGSFSTAPSRLSTLIDSIFARCPDAALVVATLTPLPSGQAAVNTYNQAVTQLVATRKAAGQHILLASMASVLASDLAADGIHPDDTGYVKMANAWFPVIQQAAANGWIGKPV
;
A
#
# COMPACT_ATOMS: atom_id res chain seq x y z
N ILE A 1 50.18 37.64 -47.86
CA ILE A 1 50.55 36.21 -47.95
C ILE A 1 50.50 35.72 -46.51
N ALA A 2 49.30 35.37 -46.00
CA ALA A 2 48.76 33.99 -45.90
C ALA A 2 49.67 33.15 -44.97
N GLU A 3 49.21 32.47 -43.91
CA GLU A 3 47.99 31.67 -43.76
C GLU A 3 47.53 31.60 -42.29
N PHE A 4 46.21 31.53 -42.08
CA PHE A 4 45.53 31.25 -40.81
C PHE A 4 45.17 29.77 -40.78
N GLN A 5 45.69 28.98 -39.84
CA GLN A 5 45.30 27.58 -39.64
C GLN A 5 44.18 27.51 -38.60
N ALA A 6 42.97 27.14 -39.04
CA ALA A 6 41.80 26.95 -38.20
C ALA A 6 41.78 25.52 -37.65
N VAL A 7 41.87 25.36 -36.33
CA VAL A 7 41.69 24.07 -35.65
C VAL A 7 40.20 23.84 -35.40
N VAL A 8 39.62 22.88 -36.12
CA VAL A 8 38.22 22.47 -35.96
C VAL A 8 38.11 21.49 -34.78
N PHE A 9 37.47 21.91 -33.70
CA PHE A 9 37.06 21.01 -32.61
C PHE A 9 35.78 20.27 -33.00
N ILE A 10 35.90 19.01 -33.40
CA ILE A 10 34.75 18.11 -33.55
C ILE A 10 34.36 17.62 -32.15
N THR A 11 33.30 18.20 -31.59
CA THR A 11 32.68 17.70 -30.35
C THR A 11 31.85 16.47 -30.70
N LEU A 12 32.34 15.28 -30.35
CA LEU A 12 31.60 14.04 -30.44
C LEU A 12 30.59 13.98 -29.27
N CYS A 13 29.32 14.30 -29.54
CA CYS A 13 28.23 14.06 -28.58
C CYS A 13 27.95 12.55 -28.52
N PHE A 14 28.43 11.87 -27.47
CA PHE A 14 27.93 10.54 -27.12
C PHE A 14 26.56 10.71 -26.45
N SER A 15 25.49 10.50 -27.22
CA SER A 15 24.16 10.25 -26.68
C SER A 15 24.17 8.89 -25.98
N THR A 16 24.42 8.88 -24.67
CA THR A 16 24.13 7.69 -23.86
C THR A 16 22.62 7.54 -23.80
N GLY A 17 22.08 6.70 -24.69
CA GLY A 17 20.72 6.22 -24.56
C GLY A 17 20.63 5.44 -23.24
N VAL A 18 19.99 6.01 -22.23
CA VAL A 18 19.59 5.28 -21.03
C VAL A 18 18.58 4.22 -21.45
N ALA A 19 19.04 2.98 -21.55
CA ALA A 19 18.16 1.83 -21.61
C ALA A 19 17.53 1.66 -20.23
N PHE A 20 16.30 2.12 -20.05
CA PHE A 20 15.55 1.82 -18.83
C PHE A 20 15.27 0.31 -18.79
N ALA A 21 15.88 -0.39 -17.83
CA ALA A 21 15.58 -1.80 -17.56
C ALA A 21 14.08 -1.97 -17.28
N GLN A 22 13.49 -3.09 -17.68
CA GLN A 22 12.07 -3.36 -17.42
C GLN A 22 11.75 -3.25 -15.92
N SER A 23 10.59 -2.68 -15.59
CA SER A 23 10.08 -2.64 -14.22
C SER A 23 9.76 -4.06 -13.76
N GLN A 24 10.26 -4.42 -12.58
CA GLN A 24 9.98 -5.71 -11.95
C GLN A 24 8.48 -5.87 -11.66
N GLU A 25 8.05 -7.11 -11.43
CA GLU A 25 6.71 -7.40 -10.92
C GLU A 25 6.43 -6.54 -9.67
N TRP A 26 5.26 -5.90 -9.63
CA TRP A 26 4.84 -4.90 -8.63
C TRP A 26 5.57 -3.55 -8.68
N GLY A 27 6.50 -3.34 -9.62
CA GLY A 27 7.17 -2.05 -9.82
C GLY A 27 6.34 -1.05 -10.63
N GLN A 28 6.69 0.25 -10.51
CA GLN A 28 6.06 1.31 -11.29
C GLN A 28 6.49 1.26 -12.76
N CYS A 29 5.51 1.26 -13.65
CA CYS A 29 5.70 1.20 -15.09
C CYS A 29 5.09 2.39 -15.85
N GLY A 30 4.62 3.41 -15.13
CA GLY A 30 3.95 4.56 -15.74
C GLY A 30 3.33 5.50 -14.71
N GLY A 31 2.69 6.54 -15.22
CA GLY A 31 2.08 7.60 -14.41
C GLY A 31 2.58 8.99 -14.81
N MET A 32 1.76 10.02 -14.57
CA MET A 32 2.11 11.41 -14.80
C MET A 32 3.34 11.80 -13.99
N GLY A 33 4.39 12.25 -14.69
CA GLY A 33 5.69 12.62 -14.10
C GLY A 33 6.69 11.46 -13.94
N TRP A 34 6.31 10.22 -14.27
CA TRP A 34 7.23 9.07 -14.24
C TRP A 34 8.25 9.13 -15.37
N THR A 35 9.54 9.10 -15.02
CA THR A 35 10.66 9.11 -15.96
C THR A 35 11.42 7.78 -16.01
N GLY A 36 10.94 6.76 -15.30
CA GLY A 36 11.57 5.44 -15.23
C GLY A 36 11.05 4.45 -16.28
N ALA A 37 11.22 3.16 -15.98
CA ALA A 37 10.84 2.06 -16.87
C ALA A 37 9.34 2.10 -17.22
N THR A 38 9.01 2.02 -18.51
CA THR A 38 7.61 2.01 -18.98
C THR A 38 7.12 0.63 -19.43
N THR A 39 8.01 -0.36 -19.35
CA THR A 39 7.74 -1.76 -19.72
C THR A 39 7.97 -2.65 -18.51
N CYS A 40 7.21 -3.73 -18.41
CA CYS A 40 7.28 -4.67 -17.30
C CYS A 40 8.08 -5.92 -17.66
N VAL A 41 8.65 -6.58 -16.65
CA VAL A 41 9.29 -7.89 -16.83
C VAL A 41 8.30 -8.92 -17.37
N SER A 42 8.83 -9.93 -18.08
CA SER A 42 8.02 -10.99 -18.67
C SER A 42 7.06 -11.63 -17.65
N GLY A 43 5.82 -11.88 -18.08
CA GLY A 43 4.75 -12.42 -17.23
C GLY A 43 3.90 -11.35 -16.53
N THR A 44 4.21 -10.06 -16.70
CA THR A 44 3.49 -8.96 -16.06
C THR A 44 3.12 -7.88 -17.07
N THR A 45 2.03 -7.16 -16.81
CA THR A 45 1.46 -6.11 -17.66
C THR A 45 1.46 -4.78 -16.92
N CYS A 46 1.83 -3.72 -17.62
CA CYS A 46 1.75 -2.37 -17.06
C CYS A 46 0.29 -1.92 -17.00
N THR A 47 -0.30 -1.96 -15.80
CA THR A 47 -1.70 -1.60 -15.58
C THR A 47 -1.77 -0.21 -14.98
N VAL A 48 -2.54 0.69 -15.60
CA VAL A 48 -2.81 2.02 -15.04
C VAL A 48 -3.61 1.85 -13.76
N VAL A 49 -3.07 2.32 -12.63
CA VAL A 49 -3.75 2.28 -11.34
C VAL A 49 -4.45 3.61 -11.09
N ASN A 50 -3.76 4.72 -11.37
CA ASN A 50 -4.29 6.08 -11.29
C ASN A 50 -3.48 7.01 -12.22
N PRO A 51 -3.85 8.31 -12.37
CA PRO A 51 -3.18 9.21 -13.30
C PRO A 51 -1.67 9.38 -13.07
N PHE A 52 -1.19 9.17 -11.84
CA PHE A 52 0.21 9.36 -11.45
C PHE A 52 0.97 8.04 -11.27
N TYR A 53 0.30 6.88 -11.40
CA TYR A 53 0.88 5.58 -11.09
C TYR A 53 0.30 4.45 -11.96
N SER A 54 1.17 3.75 -12.67
CA SER A 54 0.89 2.46 -13.32
C SER A 54 1.82 1.41 -12.75
N GLN A 55 1.35 0.18 -12.55
CA GLN A 55 2.10 -0.90 -11.90
C GLN A 55 2.18 -2.15 -12.77
N CYS A 56 3.32 -2.84 -12.72
CA CYS A 56 3.48 -4.16 -13.33
C CYS A 56 2.74 -5.21 -12.52
N LEU A 57 1.60 -5.67 -13.03
CA LEU A 57 0.77 -6.69 -12.40
C LEU A 57 0.86 -8.01 -13.20
N PRO A 58 0.87 -9.18 -12.55
CA PRO A 58 0.79 -10.46 -13.25
C PRO A 58 -0.43 -10.51 -14.18
N GLY A 59 -0.20 -10.74 -15.46
CA GLY A 59 -1.26 -10.98 -16.44
C GLY A 59 -1.23 -12.45 -16.83
N THR A 60 -2.35 -13.16 -16.72
CA THR A 60 -2.50 -14.49 -17.34
C THR A 60 -2.19 -14.36 -18.82
N ALA A 61 -1.04 -14.87 -19.24
CA ALA A 61 -0.70 -15.00 -20.64
C ALA A 61 -1.64 -16.04 -21.26
N THR A 62 -2.74 -15.58 -21.86
CA THR A 62 -3.55 -16.44 -22.73
C THR A 62 -2.82 -16.56 -24.05
N THR A 63 -1.94 -17.55 -24.16
CA THR A 63 -1.43 -18.01 -25.45
C THR A 63 -2.62 -18.40 -26.31
N SER A 64 -2.87 -17.63 -27.36
CA SER A 64 -3.97 -17.87 -28.29
C SER A 64 -3.65 -19.10 -29.15
N THR A 65 -4.01 -20.28 -28.66
CA THR A 65 -4.15 -21.49 -29.47
C THR A 65 -5.63 -21.77 -29.66
N ILE A 66 -6.09 -21.67 -30.90
CA ILE A 66 -7.42 -22.06 -31.34
C ILE A 66 -7.59 -23.55 -31.05
N ALA A 67 -8.39 -23.89 -30.04
CA ALA A 67 -8.85 -25.25 -29.80
C ALA A 67 -10.36 -25.23 -29.53
N THR A 68 -11.06 -26.03 -30.33
CA THR A 68 -12.51 -26.21 -30.38
C THR A 68 -13.09 -26.62 -29.02
N SER A 69 -14.22 -25.99 -28.71
CA SER A 69 -15.08 -26.09 -27.53
C SER A 69 -15.41 -27.50 -27.02
N THR A 70 -15.28 -27.69 -25.70
CA THR A 70 -16.31 -28.32 -24.86
C THR A 70 -16.51 -27.49 -23.59
N THR A 71 -17.69 -26.90 -23.47
CA THR A 71 -18.11 -26.04 -22.36
C THR A 71 -18.47 -26.89 -21.14
N THR A 72 -17.65 -26.82 -20.10
CA THR A 72 -18.10 -27.01 -18.72
C THR A 72 -17.93 -25.69 -17.98
N SER A 73 -19.05 -25.04 -17.72
CA SER A 73 -19.16 -23.76 -17.03
C SER A 73 -18.78 -23.93 -15.55
N SER A 74 -17.53 -23.68 -15.21
CA SER A 74 -17.16 -23.28 -13.85
C SER A 74 -17.06 -21.77 -13.87
N GLY A 75 -18.11 -21.10 -13.41
CA GLY A 75 -18.15 -19.64 -13.31
C GLY A 75 -17.10 -19.15 -12.33
N SER A 76 -15.96 -18.69 -12.85
CA SER A 76 -15.08 -17.80 -12.11
C SER A 76 -15.79 -16.44 -12.07
N GLY A 77 -16.55 -16.21 -11.00
CA GLY A 77 -17.24 -14.95 -10.80
C GLY A 77 -16.21 -13.83 -10.70
N SER A 78 -16.09 -13.02 -11.76
CA SER A 78 -15.45 -11.71 -11.66
C SER A 78 -16.25 -10.92 -10.63
N THR A 79 -15.69 -10.76 -9.43
CA THR A 79 -16.39 -10.11 -8.33
C THR A 79 -16.29 -8.60 -8.55
N SER A 80 -17.41 -7.89 -8.42
CA SER A 80 -17.47 -6.44 -8.69
C SER A 80 -16.61 -5.66 -7.70
N THR A 81 -15.82 -4.71 -8.21
CA THR A 81 -15.07 -3.74 -7.38
C THR A 81 -15.88 -2.48 -7.04
N THR A 82 -17.13 -2.44 -7.47
CA THR A 82 -18.11 -1.39 -7.20
C THR A 82 -19.38 -1.99 -6.57
N GLY A 83 -20.17 -1.17 -5.89
CA GLY A 83 -21.35 -1.61 -5.13
C GLY A 83 -21.02 -2.22 -3.77
N LEU A 84 -19.79 -2.05 -3.29
CA LEU A 84 -19.34 -2.55 -2.01
C LEU A 84 -19.90 -1.69 -0.87
N ASN A 85 -20.22 -2.33 0.25
CA ASN A 85 -20.42 -1.67 1.53
C ASN A 85 -19.19 -1.95 2.39
N ILE A 86 -18.32 -0.96 2.58
CA ILE A 86 -17.02 -1.10 3.22
C ILE A 86 -17.10 -0.53 4.63
N ARG A 87 -16.99 -1.38 5.65
CA ARG A 87 -16.73 -1.01 7.05
C ARG A 87 -15.23 -1.15 7.29
N LEU A 88 -14.51 -0.04 7.12
CA LEU A 88 -13.05 0.01 7.10
C LEU A 88 -12.52 0.38 8.49
N LEU A 89 -11.62 -0.42 9.06
CA LEU A 89 -10.86 -0.06 10.27
C LEU A 89 -9.43 0.36 9.89
N PRO A 90 -9.07 1.66 9.95
CA PRO A 90 -7.69 2.12 9.84
C PRO A 90 -7.01 1.89 11.20
N LEU A 91 -6.17 0.86 11.30
CA LEU A 91 -5.49 0.44 12.54
C LEU A 91 -4.00 0.75 12.46
N GLY A 92 -3.48 1.48 13.43
CA GLY A 92 -2.04 1.77 13.46
C GLY A 92 -1.60 2.74 14.55
N ASP A 93 -0.52 3.45 14.26
CA ASP A 93 0.09 4.44 15.15
C ASP A 93 -0.27 5.89 14.75
N SER A 94 0.60 6.85 15.07
CA SER A 94 0.47 8.28 14.73
C SER A 94 0.36 8.53 13.23
N ILE A 95 0.95 7.68 12.40
CA ILE A 95 0.87 7.85 10.95
C ILE A 95 -0.57 7.58 10.48
N THR A 96 -1.23 6.55 11.01
CA THR A 96 -2.66 6.29 10.74
C THR A 96 -3.56 7.38 11.34
N PHE A 97 -3.21 7.90 12.52
CA PHE A 97 -3.92 9.04 13.13
C PHE A 97 -3.87 10.29 12.24
N GLY A 98 -2.82 10.47 11.46
CA GLY A 98 -2.65 11.61 10.54
C GLY A 98 -1.78 12.73 11.09
N VAL A 99 -0.87 12.44 12.03
CA VAL A 99 0.07 13.43 12.56
C VAL A 99 0.88 14.05 11.42
N ALA A 100 1.11 15.37 11.49
CA ALA A 100 1.83 16.18 10.49
C ALA A 100 1.12 16.41 9.14
N SER A 101 -0.03 15.79 8.88
CA SER A 101 -0.92 16.28 7.81
C SER A 101 -1.55 17.62 8.22
N SER A 102 -1.61 18.57 7.29
CA SER A 102 -2.12 19.93 7.54
C SER A 102 -3.60 19.95 7.94
N ASP A 103 -4.36 18.95 7.47
CA ASP A 103 -5.78 18.78 7.73
C ASP A 103 -6.09 17.73 8.81
N GLY A 104 -5.06 17.07 9.36
CA GLY A 104 -5.16 15.99 10.35
C GLY A 104 -5.76 14.68 9.83
N ASN A 105 -6.04 14.56 8.53
CA ASN A 105 -6.67 13.36 7.94
C ASN A 105 -5.65 12.26 7.65
N GLY A 106 -4.36 12.57 7.55
CA GLY A 106 -3.36 11.66 7.02
C GLY A 106 -3.75 11.15 5.63
N TYR A 107 -3.62 9.84 5.39
CA TYR A 107 -4.02 9.24 4.11
C TYR A 107 -5.54 9.04 3.98
N ARG A 108 -6.30 9.17 5.07
CA ARG A 108 -7.66 8.64 5.19
C ARG A 108 -8.64 9.32 4.25
N ASN A 109 -8.60 10.66 4.14
CA ASN A 109 -9.50 11.41 3.27
C ASN A 109 -9.24 11.12 1.78
N SER A 110 -7.97 11.12 1.36
CA SER A 110 -7.57 10.76 -0.01
C SER A 110 -8.00 9.35 -0.36
N LEU A 111 -7.83 8.38 0.56
CA LEU A 111 -8.26 7.00 0.34
C LEU A 111 -9.79 6.87 0.29
N HIS A 112 -10.51 7.54 1.19
CA HIS A 112 -11.96 7.56 1.19
C HIS A 112 -12.52 8.07 -0.15
N ASN A 113 -11.93 9.14 -0.70
CA ASN A 113 -12.32 9.70 -2.00
C ASN A 113 -12.03 8.75 -3.16
N LEU A 114 -10.96 7.96 -3.10
CA LEU A 114 -10.67 6.93 -4.11
C LEU A 114 -11.64 5.75 -4.04
N LEU A 115 -12.08 5.38 -2.84
CA LEU A 115 -12.99 4.25 -2.63
C LEU A 115 -14.47 4.59 -2.87
N SER A 116 -14.88 5.83 -2.61
CA SER A 116 -16.28 6.27 -2.64
C SER A 116 -17.01 6.09 -3.98
N PRO A 117 -16.39 6.28 -5.16
CA PRO A 117 -17.07 6.09 -6.43
C PRO A 117 -17.66 4.69 -6.57
N GLY A 118 -19.00 4.61 -6.52
CA GLY A 118 -19.75 3.37 -6.61
C GLY A 118 -19.80 2.53 -5.33
N ASN A 119 -19.20 2.94 -4.22
CA ASN A 119 -19.21 2.19 -2.96
C ASN A 119 -19.78 3.03 -1.80
N THR A 120 -20.28 2.35 -0.78
CA THR A 120 -20.50 2.96 0.54
C THR A 120 -19.25 2.69 1.38
N VAL A 121 -18.66 3.74 1.94
CA VAL A 121 -17.46 3.64 2.77
C VAL A 121 -17.79 4.22 4.14
N ASN A 122 -17.48 3.46 5.18
CA ASN A 122 -17.66 3.85 6.58
C ASN A 122 -16.39 3.47 7.35
N PHE A 123 -15.59 4.46 7.70
CA PHE A 123 -14.45 4.28 8.57
C PHE A 123 -14.96 4.07 9.99
N ILE A 124 -14.29 3.21 10.73
CA ILE A 124 -14.62 2.91 12.12
C ILE A 124 -13.36 2.98 12.99
N GLY A 125 -13.58 3.17 14.28
CA GLY A 125 -12.55 3.23 15.29
C GLY A 125 -13.02 4.06 16.48
N SER A 126 -12.24 4.04 17.55
CA SER A 126 -12.51 4.77 18.78
C SER A 126 -12.02 6.21 18.76
N LEU A 127 -11.11 6.54 17.84
CA LEU A 127 -10.49 7.84 17.73
C LEU A 127 -11.04 8.61 16.54
N LYS A 128 -11.01 9.94 16.65
CA LYS A 128 -11.35 10.86 15.57
C LYS A 128 -10.21 11.83 15.36
N SER A 129 -9.84 12.06 14.11
CA SER A 129 -8.85 13.06 13.75
C SER A 129 -8.99 13.55 12.32
N GLY A 130 -8.78 14.84 12.15
CA GLY A 130 -8.83 15.53 10.87
C GLY A 130 -10.19 16.09 10.51
N THR A 131 -10.21 16.84 9.40
CA THR A 131 -11.36 17.62 8.93
C THR A 131 -12.32 16.85 8.01
N MET A 132 -12.00 15.63 7.60
CA MET A 132 -12.90 14.81 6.76
C MET A 132 -14.20 14.47 7.52
N THR A 133 -15.30 14.29 6.80
CA THR A 133 -16.61 13.99 7.41
C THR A 133 -16.58 12.67 8.19
N ASP A 134 -16.01 11.63 7.61
CA ASP A 134 -15.87 10.30 8.22
C ASP A 134 -14.45 10.14 8.80
N ASN A 135 -14.20 10.84 9.90
CA ASN A 135 -12.87 10.94 10.50
C ASN A 135 -12.55 9.89 11.56
N ASP A 136 -13.37 8.83 11.65
CA ASP A 136 -13.12 7.69 12.53
C ASP A 136 -11.83 6.95 12.15
N ASN A 137 -11.08 6.54 13.16
CA ASN A 137 -9.88 5.73 13.01
C ASN A 137 -9.44 5.06 14.32
N GLU A 138 -8.49 4.15 14.20
CA GLU A 138 -7.85 3.46 15.32
C GLU A 138 -6.31 3.64 15.24
N GLY A 139 -5.88 4.87 14.94
CA GLY A 139 -4.48 5.29 14.91
C GLY A 139 -4.03 5.85 16.26
N HIS A 140 -3.14 5.17 16.97
CA HIS A 140 -2.73 5.56 18.32
C HIS A 140 -1.31 6.12 18.35
N SER A 141 -1.18 7.45 18.47
CA SER A 141 0.11 8.13 18.45
C SER A 141 1.08 7.59 19.51
N GLY A 142 2.29 7.21 19.05
CA GLY A 142 3.35 6.65 19.91
C GLY A 142 3.20 5.18 20.27
N PHE A 143 2.14 4.49 19.85
CA PHE A 143 1.93 3.10 20.24
C PHE A 143 2.82 2.13 19.43
N THR A 144 3.42 1.19 20.14
CA THR A 144 4.05 -0.01 19.57
C THR A 144 2.98 -1.01 19.10
N ILE A 145 3.38 -2.02 18.33
CA ILE A 145 2.49 -3.09 17.87
C ILE A 145 1.72 -3.76 19.03
N ALA A 146 2.37 -4.00 20.16
CA ALA A 146 1.73 -4.62 21.33
C ALA A 146 0.64 -3.72 21.94
N GLN A 147 0.88 -2.40 21.97
CA GLN A 147 -0.10 -1.44 22.47
C GLN A 147 -1.26 -1.26 21.47
N ILE A 148 -0.97 -1.23 20.16
CA ILE A 148 -1.99 -1.25 19.09
C ILE A 148 -2.88 -2.50 19.21
N GLN A 149 -2.28 -3.67 19.46
CA GLN A 149 -3.05 -4.89 19.70
C GLN A 149 -4.01 -4.74 20.87
N THR A 150 -3.53 -4.17 21.98
CA THR A 150 -4.38 -3.93 23.17
C THR A 150 -5.51 -2.95 22.85
N ALA A 151 -5.19 -1.83 22.19
CA ALA A 151 -6.15 -0.80 21.83
C ALA A 151 -7.22 -1.30 20.86
N SER A 152 -6.87 -2.23 19.95
CA SER A 152 -7.79 -2.78 18.94
C SER A 152 -8.92 -3.65 19.51
N THR A 153 -8.90 -3.94 20.81
CA THR A 153 -9.92 -4.75 21.50
C THR A 153 -11.16 -3.97 21.94
N ASN A 154 -11.15 -2.63 21.82
CA ASN A 154 -12.26 -1.77 22.19
C ASN A 154 -13.51 -1.97 21.30
N ALA A 155 -14.70 -1.63 21.78
CA ALA A 155 -15.97 -1.93 21.09
C ALA A 155 -16.11 -1.31 19.68
N ALA A 156 -15.43 -0.20 19.38
CA ALA A 156 -15.49 0.50 18.10
C ALA A 156 -14.47 -0.02 17.07
N ALA A 157 -13.52 -0.87 17.47
CA ALA A 157 -12.48 -1.44 16.61
C ALA A 157 -12.85 -2.86 16.13
N LEU A 158 -12.03 -3.88 16.45
CA LEU A 158 -12.25 -5.25 15.98
C LEU A 158 -13.60 -5.85 16.42
N PRO A 159 -14.11 -5.64 17.65
CA PRO A 159 -15.46 -6.04 18.04
C PRO A 159 -16.60 -5.46 17.19
N ALA A 160 -16.41 -4.31 16.53
CA ALA A 160 -17.39 -3.76 15.58
C ALA A 160 -17.41 -4.50 14.22
N ARG A 161 -16.59 -5.56 14.08
CA ARG A 161 -16.52 -6.45 12.92
C ARG A 161 -16.34 -5.68 11.61
N PRO A 162 -15.23 -4.95 11.41
CA PRO A 162 -14.87 -4.46 10.08
C PRO A 162 -14.83 -5.61 9.09
N ASN A 163 -15.20 -5.34 7.84
CA ASN A 163 -14.98 -6.27 6.71
C ASN A 163 -13.69 -5.95 5.94
N LEU A 164 -13.07 -4.81 6.22
CA LEU A 164 -11.75 -4.42 5.73
C LEU A 164 -10.93 -3.80 6.87
N VAL A 165 -9.73 -4.31 7.11
CA VAL A 165 -8.79 -3.74 8.07
C VAL A 165 -7.54 -3.30 7.33
N LEU A 166 -7.11 -2.06 7.54
CA LEU A 166 -5.80 -1.56 7.11
C LEU A 166 -4.88 -1.53 8.33
N LEU A 167 -3.77 -2.26 8.28
CA LEU A 167 -2.84 -2.35 9.40
C LEU A 167 -1.48 -1.79 9.00
N MET A 168 -1.07 -0.70 9.64
CA MET A 168 0.32 -0.24 9.61
C MET A 168 0.81 0.00 11.04
N ALA A 169 1.76 -0.83 11.48
CA ALA A 169 2.29 -0.79 12.83
C ALA A 169 3.76 -1.22 12.84
N GLY A 170 4.54 -0.64 13.75
CA GLY A 170 5.94 -0.98 13.95
C GLY A 170 6.89 0.22 13.93
N THR A 171 6.43 1.41 13.53
CA THR A 171 7.25 2.64 13.54
C THR A 171 7.85 2.88 14.91
N ASN A 172 7.03 2.80 15.96
CA ASN A 172 7.46 3.01 17.35
C ASN A 172 8.32 1.86 17.90
N ASP A 173 8.10 0.62 17.44
CA ASP A 173 8.98 -0.52 17.77
C ASP A 173 10.38 -0.31 17.21
N VAL A 174 10.48 0.21 15.97
CA VAL A 174 11.75 0.55 15.32
C VAL A 174 12.40 1.76 15.97
N PHE A 175 11.66 2.85 16.13
CA PHE A 175 12.15 4.09 16.72
C PHE A 175 12.63 3.88 18.17
N GLY A 176 11.89 3.09 18.95
CA GLY A 176 12.24 2.74 20.33
C GLY A 176 13.32 1.66 20.47
N GLY A 177 13.88 1.15 19.36
CA GLY A 177 14.97 0.17 19.37
C GLY A 177 14.58 -1.29 19.66
N SER A 178 13.28 -1.61 19.73
CA SER A 178 12.74 -2.94 20.04
C SER A 178 12.31 -3.73 18.78
N PHE A 179 12.96 -3.54 17.63
CA PHE A 179 12.41 -4.03 16.35
C PHE A 179 12.65 -5.52 16.04
N SER A 180 13.63 -6.17 16.68
CA SER A 180 14.01 -7.55 16.33
C SER A 180 12.87 -8.56 16.47
N THR A 181 11.97 -8.33 17.42
CA THR A 181 10.79 -9.16 17.71
C THR A 181 9.48 -8.52 17.23
N ALA A 182 9.53 -7.35 16.59
CA ALA A 182 8.38 -6.65 16.07
C ALA A 182 7.60 -7.48 15.02
N PRO A 183 8.24 -8.22 14.09
CA PRO A 183 7.50 -9.09 13.16
C PRO A 183 6.67 -10.18 13.85
N SER A 184 7.16 -10.75 14.96
CA SER A 184 6.41 -11.74 15.75
C SER A 184 5.22 -11.10 16.48
N ARG A 185 5.38 -9.88 17.00
CA ARG A 185 4.26 -9.12 17.56
C ARG A 185 3.22 -8.77 16.49
N LEU A 186 3.66 -8.38 15.30
CA LEU A 186 2.76 -8.12 14.18
C LEU A 186 1.99 -9.38 13.80
N SER A 187 2.66 -10.53 13.73
CA SER A 187 2.01 -11.83 13.52
C SER A 187 0.92 -12.09 14.56
N THR A 188 1.19 -11.84 15.83
CA THR A 188 0.21 -12.04 16.92
C THR A 188 -0.98 -11.06 16.83
N LEU A 189 -0.74 -9.81 16.40
CA LEU A 189 -1.81 -8.86 16.11
C LEU A 189 -2.67 -9.33 14.93
N ILE A 190 -2.05 -9.82 13.85
CA ILE A 190 -2.78 -10.41 12.71
C ILE A 190 -3.64 -11.60 13.17
N ASP A 191 -3.14 -12.46 14.05
CA ASP A 191 -3.93 -13.56 14.63
C ASP A 191 -5.12 -13.04 15.43
N SER A 192 -4.94 -11.97 16.21
CA SER A 192 -6.03 -11.32 16.95
C SER A 192 -7.10 -10.72 16.02
N ILE A 193 -6.68 -10.13 14.90
CA ILE A 193 -7.58 -9.60 13.87
C ILE A 193 -8.42 -10.73 13.28
N PHE A 194 -7.81 -11.83 12.81
CA PHE A 194 -8.57 -12.93 12.21
C PHE A 194 -9.39 -13.73 13.23
N ALA A 195 -8.94 -13.81 14.49
CA ALA A 195 -9.72 -14.42 15.56
C ALA A 195 -11.02 -13.65 15.83
N ARG A 196 -10.98 -12.32 15.78
CA ARG A 196 -12.15 -11.48 16.00
C ARG A 196 -12.96 -11.25 14.73
N CYS A 197 -12.29 -11.16 13.59
CA CYS A 197 -12.86 -10.84 12.29
C CYS A 197 -12.44 -11.87 11.21
N PRO A 198 -12.92 -13.12 11.28
CA PRO A 198 -12.48 -14.18 10.38
C PRO A 198 -12.80 -13.92 8.91
N ASP A 199 -13.86 -13.15 8.62
CA ASP A 199 -14.32 -12.86 7.26
C ASP A 199 -13.73 -11.56 6.69
N ALA A 200 -12.93 -10.81 7.48
CA ALA A 200 -12.39 -9.53 7.02
C ALA A 200 -11.25 -9.74 6.01
N ALA A 201 -11.19 -8.87 5.00
CA ALA A 201 -9.96 -8.66 4.25
C ALA A 201 -8.99 -7.84 5.09
N LEU A 202 -7.74 -8.28 5.20
CA LEU A 202 -6.67 -7.57 5.89
C LEU A 202 -5.64 -7.08 4.87
N VAL A 203 -5.38 -5.77 4.86
CA VAL A 203 -4.25 -5.22 4.10
C VAL A 203 -3.20 -4.72 5.10
N VAL A 204 -2.00 -5.29 5.05
CA VAL A 204 -0.89 -4.93 5.92
C VAL A 204 0.11 -4.09 5.15
N ALA A 205 0.52 -2.96 5.71
CA ALA A 205 1.51 -2.09 5.08
C ALA A 205 2.93 -2.31 5.59
N THR A 206 3.90 -2.10 4.71
CA THR A 206 5.28 -1.81 5.12
C THR A 206 5.34 -0.41 5.74
N LEU A 207 6.34 -0.15 6.58
CA LEU A 207 6.58 1.19 7.13
C LEU A 207 7.07 2.15 6.04
N THR A 208 6.74 3.43 6.20
CA THR A 208 7.36 4.55 5.49
C THR A 208 8.81 4.75 5.94
N PRO A 209 9.62 5.56 5.22
CA PRO A 209 10.99 5.85 5.64
C PRO A 209 11.08 6.44 7.05
N LEU A 210 12.15 6.09 7.75
CA LEU A 210 12.54 6.65 9.05
C LEU A 210 14.05 6.86 9.02
N PRO A 211 14.55 8.05 8.65
CA PRO A 211 15.98 8.28 8.43
C PRO A 211 16.88 7.92 9.63
N SER A 212 16.40 8.13 10.87
CA SER A 212 17.12 7.78 12.09
C SER A 212 17.28 6.27 12.32
N GLY A 213 16.48 5.43 11.64
CA GLY A 213 16.43 3.98 11.81
C GLY A 213 16.27 3.22 10.49
N GLN A 214 16.72 3.77 9.35
CA GLN A 214 16.32 3.29 8.03
C GLN A 214 16.76 1.84 7.75
N ALA A 215 17.92 1.42 8.28
CA ALA A 215 18.36 0.02 8.15
C ALA A 215 17.40 -0.94 8.86
N ALA A 216 16.94 -0.57 10.07
CA ALA A 216 15.97 -1.37 10.82
C ALA A 216 14.59 -1.36 10.14
N VAL A 217 14.16 -0.23 9.55
CA VAL A 217 12.97 -0.18 8.70
C VAL A 217 13.09 -1.14 7.53
N ASN A 218 14.22 -1.16 6.82
CA ASN A 218 14.42 -2.05 5.68
C ASN A 218 14.32 -3.53 6.10
N THR A 219 14.98 -3.90 7.20
CA THR A 219 14.89 -5.25 7.78
C THR A 219 13.46 -5.61 8.20
N TYR A 220 12.77 -4.69 8.88
CA TYR A 220 11.39 -4.90 9.31
C TYR A 220 10.45 -5.07 8.11
N ASN A 221 10.55 -4.20 7.10
CA ASN A 221 9.71 -4.25 5.90
C ASN A 221 9.91 -5.54 5.10
N GLN A 222 11.14 -6.06 5.03
CA GLN A 222 11.41 -7.37 4.44
C GLN A 222 10.70 -8.49 5.22
N ALA A 223 10.76 -8.46 6.56
CA ALA A 223 10.08 -9.44 7.40
C ALA A 223 8.55 -9.36 7.28
N VAL A 224 7.97 -8.16 7.20
CA VAL A 224 6.53 -7.97 6.97
C VAL A 224 6.12 -8.53 5.60
N THR A 225 6.92 -8.27 4.57
CA THR A 225 6.67 -8.80 3.22
C THR A 225 6.64 -10.33 3.23
N GLN A 226 7.61 -10.96 3.87
CA GLN A 226 7.68 -12.41 4.00
C GLN A 226 6.49 -12.97 4.80
N LEU A 227 6.14 -12.34 5.93
CA LEU A 227 5.04 -12.73 6.80
C LEU A 227 3.69 -12.73 6.05
N VAL A 228 3.41 -11.64 5.32
CA VAL A 228 2.17 -11.52 4.54
C VAL A 228 2.14 -12.55 3.41
N ALA A 229 3.26 -12.75 2.70
CA ALA A 229 3.34 -13.75 1.65
C ALA A 229 3.08 -15.18 2.17
N THR A 230 3.68 -15.55 3.30
CA THR A 230 3.44 -16.85 3.96
C THR A 230 1.97 -17.03 4.36
N ARG A 231 1.36 -16.00 4.97
CA ARG A 231 -0.05 -16.07 5.40
C ARG A 231 -1.04 -16.11 4.23
N LYS A 232 -0.77 -15.35 3.17
CA LYS A 232 -1.54 -15.42 1.93
C LYS A 232 -1.44 -16.80 1.29
N ALA A 233 -0.25 -17.40 1.22
CA ALA A 233 -0.04 -18.76 0.71
C ALA A 233 -0.75 -19.83 1.56
N ALA A 234 -0.96 -19.56 2.86
CA ALA A 234 -1.77 -20.38 3.75
C ALA A 234 -3.29 -20.14 3.62
N GLY A 235 -3.73 -19.32 2.66
CA GLY A 235 -5.15 -19.09 2.34
C GLY A 235 -5.83 -18.00 3.16
N GLN A 236 -5.10 -17.23 3.98
CA GLN A 236 -5.70 -16.10 4.69
C GLN A 236 -6.02 -14.96 3.71
N HIS A 237 -7.11 -14.23 3.95
CA HIS A 237 -7.51 -13.04 3.18
C HIS A 237 -6.62 -11.83 3.52
N ILE A 238 -5.33 -11.93 3.20
CA ILE A 238 -4.31 -10.95 3.54
C ILE A 238 -3.53 -10.51 2.30
N LEU A 239 -3.32 -9.20 2.15
CA LEU A 239 -2.48 -8.61 1.11
C LEU A 239 -1.49 -7.61 1.70
N LEU A 240 -0.39 -7.38 0.97
CA LEU A 240 0.64 -6.41 1.33
C LEU A 240 0.42 -5.12 0.55
N ALA A 241 0.41 -3.98 1.24
CA ALA A 241 0.54 -2.66 0.64
C ALA A 241 1.97 -2.13 0.88
N SER A 242 2.75 -1.98 -0.19
CA SER A 242 4.09 -1.39 -0.07
C SER A 242 4.00 0.13 -0.01
N MET A 243 4.57 0.72 1.04
CA MET A 243 4.69 2.19 1.21
C MET A 243 5.96 2.76 0.58
N ALA A 244 6.66 1.98 -0.27
CA ALA A 244 7.94 2.38 -0.86
C ALA A 244 7.88 3.62 -1.77
N SER A 245 6.69 4.05 -2.20
CA SER A 245 6.51 5.30 -2.96
C SER A 245 6.68 6.55 -2.09
N VAL A 246 6.51 6.43 -0.77
CA VAL A 246 6.80 7.50 0.20
C VAL A 246 8.32 7.56 0.40
N LEU A 247 8.91 8.70 0.08
CA LEU A 247 10.33 8.97 0.16
C LEU A 247 10.64 9.81 1.41
N ALA A 248 11.92 9.88 1.78
CA ALA A 248 12.36 10.74 2.89
C ALA A 248 12.05 12.24 2.65
N SER A 249 11.94 12.66 1.38
CA SER A 249 11.53 14.02 1.00
C SER A 249 10.04 14.30 1.20
N ASP A 250 9.23 13.27 1.40
CA ASP A 250 7.79 13.37 1.68
C ASP A 250 7.50 13.28 3.18
N LEU A 251 8.52 13.42 4.02
CA LEU A 251 8.37 13.47 5.47
C LEU A 251 8.32 14.92 5.95
N ALA A 252 7.53 15.17 6.99
CA ALA A 252 7.56 16.41 7.72
C ALA A 252 8.94 16.64 8.37
N ALA A 253 9.14 17.84 8.93
CA ALA A 253 10.41 18.25 9.52
C ALA A 253 10.87 17.35 10.69
N ASP A 254 9.98 16.55 11.29
CA ASP A 254 10.33 15.59 12.33
C ASP A 254 11.04 14.32 11.80
N GLY A 255 11.02 14.08 10.48
CA GLY A 255 11.63 12.91 9.85
C GLY A 255 10.97 11.58 10.22
N ILE A 256 9.73 11.60 10.74
CA ILE A 256 8.98 10.40 11.14
C ILE A 256 7.67 10.33 10.36
N HIS A 257 6.92 11.43 10.37
CA HIS A 257 5.57 11.45 9.82
C HIS A 257 5.59 11.92 8.37
N PRO A 258 4.82 11.29 7.47
CA PRO A 258 4.59 11.83 6.14
C PRO A 258 4.00 13.24 6.20
N ASP A 259 4.35 14.08 5.24
CA ASP A 259 3.63 15.33 4.96
C ASP A 259 2.37 15.05 4.12
N ASP A 260 1.66 16.10 3.70
CA ASP A 260 0.46 15.97 2.88
C ASP A 260 0.71 15.19 1.57
N THR A 261 1.88 15.38 0.95
CA THR A 261 2.26 14.65 -0.28
C THR A 261 2.52 13.18 0.01
N GLY A 262 3.25 12.88 1.08
CA GLY A 262 3.51 11.53 1.55
C GLY A 262 2.22 10.79 1.88
N TYR A 263 1.27 11.45 2.54
CA TYR A 263 -0.03 10.87 2.85
C TYR A 263 -0.89 10.57 1.63
N VAL A 264 -0.85 11.41 0.59
CA VAL A 264 -1.49 11.10 -0.71
C VAL A 264 -0.84 9.86 -1.35
N LYS A 265 0.49 9.74 -1.29
CA LYS A 265 1.19 8.55 -1.79
C LYS A 265 0.79 7.28 -1.05
N MET A 266 0.62 7.35 0.28
CA MET A 266 0.09 6.23 1.07
C MET A 266 -1.31 5.82 0.63
N ALA A 267 -2.24 6.78 0.42
CA ALA A 267 -3.58 6.47 -0.08
C ALA A 267 -3.54 5.74 -1.43
N ASN A 268 -2.66 6.20 -2.33
CA ASN A 268 -2.45 5.57 -3.63
C ASN A 268 -1.78 4.19 -3.55
N ALA A 269 -1.04 3.88 -2.48
CA ALA A 269 -0.50 2.55 -2.22
C ALA A 269 -1.56 1.59 -1.65
N TRP A 270 -2.45 2.08 -0.78
CA TRP A 270 -3.55 1.28 -0.22
C TRP A 270 -4.59 0.89 -1.27
N PHE A 271 -5.03 1.86 -2.07
CA PHE A 271 -6.17 1.71 -2.98
C PHE A 271 -6.11 0.50 -3.93
N PRO A 272 -5.05 0.28 -4.74
CA PRO A 272 -4.99 -0.87 -5.65
C PRO A 272 -5.06 -2.22 -4.94
N VAL A 273 -4.51 -2.30 -3.72
CA VAL A 273 -4.51 -3.54 -2.94
C VAL A 273 -5.90 -3.84 -2.37
N ILE A 274 -6.65 -2.80 -1.98
CA ILE A 274 -8.06 -2.92 -1.59
C ILE A 274 -8.90 -3.36 -2.80
N GLN A 275 -8.66 -2.79 -3.99
CA GLN A 275 -9.31 -3.21 -5.22
C GLN A 275 -9.01 -4.69 -5.54
N GLN A 276 -7.79 -5.16 -5.32
CA GLN A 276 -7.44 -6.57 -5.45
C GLN A 276 -8.20 -7.46 -4.45
N ALA A 277 -8.30 -7.05 -3.18
CA ALA A 277 -9.09 -7.78 -2.19
C ALA A 277 -10.58 -7.86 -2.59
N ALA A 278 -11.15 -6.78 -3.12
CA ALA A 278 -12.50 -6.76 -3.66
C ALA A 278 -12.67 -7.69 -4.87
N ALA A 279 -11.73 -7.66 -5.83
CA ALA A 279 -11.76 -8.50 -7.01
C ALA A 279 -11.65 -10.00 -6.67
N ASN A 280 -10.95 -10.33 -5.58
CA ASN A 280 -10.89 -11.69 -5.03
C ASN A 280 -12.18 -12.10 -4.29
N GLY A 281 -13.15 -11.18 -4.13
CA GLY A 281 -14.39 -11.39 -3.39
C GLY A 281 -14.20 -11.43 -1.86
N TRP A 282 -13.10 -10.89 -1.33
CA TRP A 282 -12.80 -10.95 0.10
C TRP A 282 -13.50 -9.85 0.90
N ILE A 283 -13.92 -8.76 0.25
CA ILE A 283 -14.67 -7.67 0.89
C ILE A 283 -16.17 -7.96 0.75
N GLY A 284 -16.69 -8.79 1.66
CA GLY A 284 -18.11 -9.08 1.78
C GLY A 284 -18.91 -7.91 2.40
N LYS A 285 -20.22 -8.06 2.57
CA LYS A 285 -21.01 -7.06 3.33
C LYS A 285 -20.59 -7.06 4.81
N PRO A 286 -20.65 -5.92 5.52
CA PRO A 286 -20.43 -5.90 6.96
C PRO A 286 -21.46 -6.81 7.64
N VAL A 287 -20.98 -7.56 8.64
CA VAL A 287 -21.81 -8.44 9.50
C VAL A 287 -22.18 -7.77 10.81
#